data_AF-E5XNZ5-F1
#
_entry.id   AF-E5XNZ5-F1
#
_cell.length_a   1.000
_cell.length_b   1.000
_cell.length_c   1.000
_cell.angle_alpha   90.00
_cell.angle_beta   90.00
_cell.angle_gamma   90.00
#
_symmetry.space_group_name_H-M   'P 1'
#
loop_
_entity.id
_entity.type
_entity.pdbx_description
1 polymer ?
#
loop_
_entity_poly.entity_id
_entity_poly.type
_entity_poly.pdbx_seq_one_letter_code
_entity_poly.pdbx_strand_id
1 'polypeptide(L)'
;MITPTLMASTQILAEATRYTAYGWIGYIIIGGLAGWIASKFLGTDERQGFLLNIVFGVIGGLVGGYLLSFIWHSSGGFWFTFISALVGASILIWIWKKLSSK
;
A
#
# COMPACT_ATOMS: atom_id res chain seq x y z
N MET A 1 1.44 7.61 -41.90
CA MET A 1 2.56 6.77 -41.45
C MET A 1 3.06 7.38 -40.14
N ILE A 2 2.67 6.84 -38.98
CA ILE A 2 3.16 7.33 -37.68
C ILE A 2 4.60 6.84 -37.52
N THR A 3 5.54 7.77 -37.34
CA THR A 3 6.98 7.51 -37.28
C THR A 3 7.31 6.61 -36.06
N PRO A 4 8.32 5.72 -36.17
CA PRO A 4 8.67 4.78 -35.10
C PRO A 4 9.04 5.47 -33.78
N THR A 5 9.52 6.72 -33.83
CA THR A 5 9.76 7.58 -32.66
C THR A 5 8.47 7.94 -31.90
N LEU A 6 7.35 8.16 -32.61
CA LEU A 6 6.07 8.44 -31.97
C LEU A 6 5.54 7.19 -31.25
N MET A 7 5.66 6.01 -31.87
CA MET A 7 5.29 4.75 -31.23
C MET A 7 6.12 4.50 -29.95
N ALA A 8 7.44 4.70 -30.01
CA ALA A 8 8.31 4.58 -28.84
C ALA A 8 7.92 5.55 -27.72
N SER A 9 7.63 6.81 -28.04
CA SER A 9 7.20 7.79 -27.03
C SER A 9 5.86 7.42 -26.38
N THR A 10 4.89 6.89 -27.13
CA THR A 10 3.61 6.43 -26.59
C THR A 10 3.74 5.18 -25.72
N GLN A 11 4.65 4.27 -26.06
CA GLN A 11 4.90 3.08 -25.25
C GLN A 11 5.65 3.42 -23.95
N ILE A 12 6.60 4.35 -23.98
CA ILE A 12 7.29 4.83 -22.78
C ILE A 12 6.29 5.54 -21.84
N LEU A 13 5.39 6.36 -22.37
CA LEU A 13 4.35 7.02 -21.59
C LEU A 13 3.37 6.00 -20.97
N ALA A 14 2.99 4.98 -21.74
CA ALA A 14 2.14 3.90 -21.26
C ALA A 14 2.83 3.10 -20.14
N GLU A 15 4.10 2.73 -20.31
CA GLU A 15 4.89 1.97 -19.34
C GLU A 15 5.16 2.76 -18.05
N ALA A 16 5.42 4.07 -18.15
CA ALA A 16 5.57 4.96 -17.00
C ALA A 16 4.31 5.04 -16.13
N THR A 17 3.13 4.78 -16.71
CA THR A 17 1.85 4.76 -16.00
C THR A 17 1.58 3.41 -15.32
N ARG A 18 2.33 2.33 -15.66
CA ARG A 18 2.06 0.97 -15.16
C ARG A 18 2.50 0.69 -13.72
N TYR A 19 3.09 1.65 -13.02
CA TYR A 19 3.71 1.35 -11.73
C TYR A 19 2.74 1.06 -10.59
N THR A 20 1.45 1.39 -10.70
CA THR A 20 0.41 0.85 -9.81
C THR A 20 -0.91 0.83 -10.57
N ALA A 21 -1.65 -0.27 -10.55
CA ALA A 21 -2.94 -0.39 -11.25
C ALA A 21 -4.00 0.66 -10.85
N TYR A 22 -3.74 1.47 -9.80
CA TYR A 22 -4.66 2.46 -9.22
C TYR A 22 -4.08 3.87 -9.08
N GLY A 23 -2.85 4.12 -9.55
CA GLY A 23 -2.14 5.38 -9.32
C GLY A 23 -1.82 5.66 -7.84
N TRP A 24 -1.09 6.75 -7.58
CA TRP A 24 -0.67 7.13 -6.23
C TRP A 24 -1.85 7.50 -5.31
N ILE A 25 -2.92 8.10 -5.85
CA ILE A 25 -4.15 8.36 -5.11
C ILE A 25 -4.82 7.05 -4.68
N GLY A 26 -4.98 6.08 -5.59
CA GLY A 26 -5.58 4.79 -5.25
C GLY A 26 -4.77 4.04 -4.19
N TYR A 27 -3.45 4.13 -4.24
CA TYR A 27 -2.58 3.55 -3.21
C TYR A 27 -2.80 4.17 -1.82
N ILE A 28 -2.95 5.49 -1.74
CA ILE A 28 -3.24 6.18 -0.48
C ILE A 28 -4.62 5.80 0.05
N ILE A 29 -5.63 5.66 -0.81
CA ILE A 29 -6.99 5.26 -0.41
C ILE A 29 -6.99 3.82 0.13
N ILE A 30 -6.40 2.88 -0.63
CA ILE A 30 -6.31 1.46 -0.24
C ILE A 30 -5.50 1.31 1.05
N GLY A 31 -4.34 1.98 1.11
CA GLY A 31 -3.47 2.00 2.29
C GLY A 31 -4.19 2.58 3.50
N GLY A 32 -4.83 3.74 3.36
CA GLY A 32 -5.57 4.39 4.46
C GLY A 32 -6.73 3.55 5.00
N LEU A 33 -7.49 2.91 4.12
CA LEU A 33 -8.52 1.94 4.51
C LEU A 33 -7.91 0.76 5.27
N ALA A 34 -6.83 0.17 4.75
CA ALA A 34 -6.15 -0.94 5.39
C ALA A 34 -5.58 -0.56 6.78
N GLY A 35 -4.96 0.60 6.90
CA GLY A 35 -4.39 1.10 8.16
C GLY A 35 -5.46 1.41 9.21
N TRP A 36 -6.60 1.96 8.80
CA TRP A 36 -7.75 2.18 9.69
C TRP A 36 -8.38 0.87 10.17
N ILE A 37 -8.52 -0.12 9.28
CA ILE A 37 -9.03 -1.43 9.67
C ILE A 37 -8.05 -2.11 10.63
N ALA A 38 -6.75 -2.04 10.36
CA ALA A 38 -5.71 -2.57 11.23
C ALA A 38 -5.72 -1.90 12.63
N SER A 39 -5.88 -0.57 12.70
CA SER A 39 -5.92 0.13 13.98
C SER A 39 -7.17 -0.20 14.80
N LYS A 40 -8.31 -0.49 14.16
CA LYS A 40 -9.48 -1.05 14.85
C LYS A 40 -9.22 -2.44 15.41
N PHE A 41 -8.60 -3.34 14.64
CA PHE A 41 -8.23 -4.67 15.13
C PHE A 41 -7.26 -4.61 16.31
N LEU A 42 -6.33 -3.65 16.30
CA LEU A 42 -5.31 -3.49 17.34
C LEU A 42 -5.75 -2.58 18.50
N GLY A 43 -6.96 -2.01 18.43
CA GLY A 43 -7.49 -1.09 19.43
C GLY A 43 -6.64 0.17 19.61
N THR A 44 -6.02 0.68 18.54
CA THR A 44 -5.18 1.89 18.54
C THR A 44 -5.82 3.09 17.85
N ASP A 45 -7.03 2.93 17.29
CA ASP A 45 -7.74 3.95 16.50
C ASP A 45 -7.86 5.30 17.25
N GLU A 46 -8.20 5.27 18.54
CA GLU A 46 -8.35 6.47 19.37
C GLU A 46 -7.04 7.24 19.62
N ARG A 47 -5.89 6.56 19.61
CA ARG A 47 -4.56 7.17 19.84
C ARG A 47 -3.87 7.59 18.55
N GLN A 48 -4.18 6.92 17.43
CA GLN A 48 -3.56 7.19 16.13
C GLN A 48 -4.31 8.28 15.36
N GLY A 49 -5.64 8.26 15.39
CA GLY A 49 -6.44 9.13 14.55
C GLY A 49 -6.23 8.88 13.05
N PHE A 50 -6.89 9.70 12.23
CA PHE A 50 -6.99 9.49 10.78
C PHE A 50 -5.64 9.57 10.05
N LEU A 51 -4.78 10.52 10.42
CA LEU A 51 -3.53 10.76 9.71
C LEU A 51 -2.53 9.60 9.89
N LEU A 52 -2.39 9.08 11.11
CA LEU A 52 -1.49 7.94 11.38
C LEU A 52 -2.02 6.65 10.75
N ASN A 53 -3.34 6.46 10.68
CA ASN A 53 -3.93 5.31 9.97
C ASN A 53 -3.50 5.31 8.49
N ILE A 54 -3.49 6.47 7.83
CA ILE A 54 -2.99 6.59 6.44
C ILE A 54 -1.49 6.29 6.38
N VAL A 55 -0.69 6.87 7.27
CA VAL A 55 0.77 6.69 7.28
C VAL A 55 1.14 5.21 7.48
N PHE A 56 0.57 4.56 8.50
CA PHE A 56 0.79 3.14 8.74
C PHE A 56 0.25 2.27 7.60
N GLY A 57 -0.85 2.69 6.98
CA GLY A 57 -1.42 2.05 5.81
C GLY A 57 -0.50 2.06 4.58
N VAL A 58 0.05 3.23 4.23
CA VAL A 58 0.94 3.42 3.09
C VAL A 58 2.29 2.74 3.33
N ILE A 59 2.92 2.95 4.49
CA ILE A 59 4.20 2.30 4.82
C ILE A 59 4.00 0.79 4.99
N GLY A 60 2.89 0.39 5.61
CA GLY A 60 2.48 -1.00 5.74
C GLY A 60 2.25 -1.68 4.40
N GLY A 61 1.72 -0.98 3.39
CA GLY A 61 1.63 -1.48 2.01
C GLY A 61 2.97 -1.85 1.41
N LEU A 62 3.98 -1.02 1.61
CA LEU A 62 5.34 -1.28 1.11
C LEU A 62 5.98 -2.47 1.83
N VAL A 63 5.91 -2.46 3.17
CA VAL A 63 6.49 -3.51 4.01
C VAL A 63 5.77 -4.84 3.81
N GLY A 64 4.44 -4.84 3.83
CA GLY A 64 3.63 -6.03 3.65
C GLY A 64 3.74 -6.59 2.23
N GLY A 65 3.85 -5.74 1.21
CA GLY A 65 4.12 -6.19 -0.17
C GLY A 65 5.48 -6.92 -0.27
N TYR A 66 6.51 -6.36 0.38
CA TYR A 66 7.83 -6.98 0.46
C TYR A 66 7.81 -8.31 1.25
N LEU A 67 7.08 -8.39 2.38
CA LEU A 67 6.96 -9.65 3.12
C LEU A 67 6.19 -10.70 2.32
N LEU A 68 5.06 -10.34 1.72
CA LEU A 68 4.21 -11.29 0.99
C LEU A 68 4.91 -11.80 -0.27
N SER A 69 5.86 -11.05 -0.88
CA SER A 69 6.59 -11.54 -2.05
C SER A 69 7.43 -12.79 -1.78
N PHE A 70 7.80 -13.07 -0.52
CA PHE A 70 8.54 -14.29 -0.17
C PHE A 70 7.64 -15.52 -0.05
N ILE A 71 6.37 -15.33 0.27
CA ILE A 71 5.43 -16.40 0.61
C ILE A 71 4.42 -16.64 -0.51
N TRP A 72 4.12 -15.60 -1.27
CA TRP A 72 3.03 -15.56 -2.23
C TRP A 72 3.51 -14.93 -3.55
N HIS A 73 3.54 -15.73 -4.61
CA HIS A 73 4.05 -15.33 -5.92
C HIS A 73 3.00 -14.68 -6.84
N SER A 74 1.77 -14.45 -6.35
CA SER A 74 0.76 -13.71 -7.12
C SER A 74 0.90 -12.22 -6.87
N SER A 75 1.07 -11.45 -7.95
CA SER A 75 1.19 -10.01 -7.90
C SER A 75 0.12 -9.38 -8.80
N GLY A 76 -0.53 -8.31 -8.32
CA GLY A 76 -1.19 -7.37 -9.22
C GLY A 76 -2.72 -7.20 -9.13
N GLY A 77 -3.39 -7.70 -8.09
CA GLY A 77 -4.82 -7.43 -7.88
C GLY A 77 -5.09 -6.43 -6.74
N PHE A 78 -6.21 -5.71 -6.82
CA PHE A 78 -6.75 -4.87 -5.72
C PHE A 78 -6.69 -5.58 -4.37
N TRP A 79 -7.19 -6.82 -4.32
CA TRP A 79 -7.22 -7.63 -3.12
C TRP A 79 -5.82 -7.98 -2.60
N PHE A 80 -4.85 -8.19 -3.49
CA PHE A 80 -3.48 -8.45 -3.07
C PHE A 80 -2.83 -7.19 -2.48
N THR A 81 -3.01 -6.04 -3.11
CA THR A 81 -2.54 -4.75 -2.59
C THR A 81 -3.19 -4.41 -1.26
N PHE A 82 -4.48 -4.67 -1.10
CA PHE A 82 -5.20 -4.43 0.13
C PHE A 82 -4.75 -5.37 1.26
N ILE A 83 -4.65 -6.68 1.01
CA ILE A 83 -4.21 -7.66 2.02
C ILE A 83 -2.77 -7.40 2.44
N SER A 84 -1.86 -7.16 1.49
CA SER A 84 -0.48 -6.81 1.80
C SER A 84 -0.39 -5.55 2.65
N ALA A 85 -1.13 -4.48 2.30
CA ALA A 85 -1.21 -3.28 3.11
C ALA A 85 -1.80 -3.52 4.50
N LEU A 86 -2.84 -4.34 4.61
CA LEU A 86 -3.47 -4.67 5.89
C LEU A 86 -2.52 -5.45 6.81
N VAL A 87 -1.83 -6.46 6.28
CA VAL A 87 -0.85 -7.26 7.03
C VAL A 87 0.32 -6.39 7.48
N GLY A 88 0.91 -5.62 6.56
CA GLY A 88 2.04 -4.76 6.90
C GLY A 88 1.66 -3.64 7.88
N ALA A 89 0.49 -3.02 7.71
CA ALA A 89 -0.01 -2.01 8.64
C ALA A 89 -0.26 -2.61 10.03
N SER A 90 -0.83 -3.82 10.11
CA SER A 90 -1.06 -4.51 11.38
C SER A 90 0.24 -4.77 12.13
N ILE A 91 1.29 -5.20 11.44
CA ILE A 91 2.62 -5.40 12.02
C ILE A 91 3.20 -4.07 12.51
N LEU A 92 3.17 -3.02 11.67
CA LEU A 92 3.72 -1.71 12.03
C LEU A 92 3.01 -1.11 13.25
N ILE A 93 1.68 -1.15 13.26
CA ILE A 93 0.87 -0.62 14.37
C ILE A 93 1.13 -1.41 15.65
N TRP A 94 1.29 -2.73 15.56
CA TRP A 94 1.60 -3.57 16.73
C TRP A 94 2.96 -3.20 17.34
N ILE A 95 3.99 -3.03 16.53
CA ILE A 95 5.33 -2.58 16.98
C ILE A 95 5.23 -1.18 17.60
N TRP A 96 4.57 -0.25 16.90
CA TRP A 96 4.38 1.11 17.39
C TRP A 96 3.62 1.14 18.73
N LYS A 97 2.55 0.35 18.87
CA LYS A 97 1.79 0.22 20.13
C LYS A 97 2.67 -0.26 21.28
N LYS A 98 3.53 -1.25 21.03
CA LYS A 98 4.49 -1.75 22.02
C LYS A 98 5.50 -0.69 22.43
N LEU A 99 6.04 0.08 21.49
CA LEU A 99 7.01 1.14 21.75
C LEU A 99 6.37 2.37 22.44
N SER A 100 5.13 2.70 22.09
CA SER A 100 4.37 3.82 22.66
C SER A 100 3.67 3.48 23.99
N SER A 101 3.86 2.27 24.51
CA SER A 101 3.32 1.83 25.81
C SER A 101 4.29 2.12 26.97
N LYS A 102 5.00 3.25 26.92
CA LYS A 102 5.69 3.85 28.06
C LYS A 102 4.84 4.97 28.65
#